data_AF-A0A7K9AH35-F1
#
_entry.id   AF-A0A7K9AH35-F1
#
_cell.length_a   1.000
_cell.length_b   1.000
_cell.length_c   1.000
_cell.angle_alpha   90.00
_cell.angle_beta   90.00
_cell.angle_gamma   90.00
#
_symmetry.space_group_name_H-M   'P 1'
#
loop_
_entity.id
_entity.type
_entity.pdbx_description
1 polymer ?
#
loop_
_entity_poly.entity_id
_entity_poly.type
_entity_poly.pdbx_seq_one_letter_code
_entity_poly.pdbx_strand_id
1 'polypeptide(L)'
;VSVSANAVFSKYSIQPASDMDFGAVIKGTKKSQILILENKGMLAFKYSIRQAPSLQSRSPGHGLCLARGVHVTAVRHQPLLALFLQAALTLGMFTVSPCSGSVAPWSQQKITVDCNAGPEGKWKEQLCIDISGR
;
A
#
# COMPACT_ATOMS: atom_id res chain seq x y z
N VAL A 1 -17.91 -32.45 -33.74
CA VAL A 1 -17.53 -31.13 -33.15
C VAL A 1 -16.97 -31.40 -31.76
N SER A 2 -15.78 -30.92 -31.45
CA SER A 2 -15.17 -31.04 -30.11
C SER A 2 -15.07 -29.67 -29.45
N VAL A 3 -15.36 -29.61 -28.16
CA VAL A 3 -15.24 -28.40 -27.34
C VAL A 3 -14.34 -28.73 -26.15
N SER A 4 -13.38 -27.87 -25.84
CA SER A 4 -12.49 -27.98 -24.67
C SER A 4 -12.38 -26.64 -23.94
N ALA A 5 -12.19 -26.69 -22.63
CA ALA A 5 -11.99 -25.53 -21.77
C ALA A 5 -10.91 -25.84 -20.73
N ASN A 6 -10.12 -24.83 -20.35
CA ASN A 6 -9.08 -24.93 -19.33
C ASN A 6 -9.31 -23.84 -18.27
N ALA A 7 -9.50 -24.25 -17.02
CA ALA A 7 -9.65 -23.34 -15.89
C ALA A 7 -8.28 -23.16 -15.20
N VAL A 8 -7.82 -21.92 -15.11
CA VAL A 8 -6.58 -21.53 -14.44
C VAL A 8 -6.87 -20.51 -13.34
N PHE A 9 -6.03 -20.48 -12.30
CA PHE A 9 -6.12 -19.50 -11.21
C PHE A 9 -5.02 -18.45 -11.32
N SER A 10 -5.30 -17.21 -10.90
CA SER A 10 -4.25 -16.21 -10.70
C SER A 10 -3.28 -16.68 -9.61
N LYS A 11 -1.98 -16.52 -9.85
CA LYS A 11 -0.91 -16.88 -8.91
C LYS A 11 0.08 -15.73 -8.82
N TYR A 12 0.42 -15.30 -7.63
CA TYR A 12 1.36 -14.20 -7.41
C TYR A 12 2.24 -14.42 -6.18
N SER A 13 3.33 -13.67 -6.07
CA SER A 13 4.14 -13.56 -4.84
C SER A 13 4.56 -12.14 -4.56
N ILE A 14 4.75 -11.83 -3.28
CA ILE A 14 5.23 -10.53 -2.80
C ILE A 14 6.55 -10.76 -2.09
N GLN A 15 7.56 -9.95 -2.41
CA GLN A 15 8.87 -9.97 -1.76
C GLN A 15 9.26 -8.55 -1.31
N PRO A 16 9.91 -8.38 -0.16
CA PRO A 16 10.25 -9.42 0.82
C PRO A 16 9.00 -10.00 1.50
N ALA A 17 9.10 -11.24 1.98
CA ALA A 17 8.02 -11.91 2.73
C ALA A 17 7.97 -11.47 4.20
N SER A 18 9.03 -10.80 4.67
CA SER A 18 9.12 -10.17 5.97
C SER A 18 8.72 -8.70 5.92
N ASP A 19 8.49 -8.12 7.09
CA ASP A 19 8.30 -6.67 7.24
C ASP A 19 9.48 -5.89 6.62
N MET A 20 9.17 -4.75 6.00
CA MET A 20 10.17 -3.85 5.43
C MET A 20 10.75 -2.93 6.51
N ASP A 21 11.83 -3.35 7.15
CA ASP A 21 12.54 -2.55 8.15
C ASP A 21 13.55 -1.61 7.48
N PHE A 22 13.43 -0.31 7.75
CA PHE A 22 14.36 0.72 7.28
C PHE A 22 15.51 0.95 8.26
N GLY A 23 15.45 0.40 9.47
CA GLY A 23 16.42 0.61 10.54
C GLY A 23 16.50 2.07 10.97
N ALA A 24 17.62 2.45 11.58
CA ALA A 24 17.91 3.85 11.88
C ALA A 24 18.13 4.63 10.57
N VAL A 25 17.37 5.72 10.39
CA VAL A 25 17.52 6.64 9.27
C VAL A 25 17.82 8.03 9.82
N ILE A 26 18.85 8.68 9.29
CA ILE A 26 19.30 9.99 9.75
C ILE A 26 18.24 11.03 9.35
N LYS A 27 17.86 11.90 10.29
CA LYS A 27 16.92 13.00 10.04
C LYS A 27 17.35 13.82 8.82
N GLY A 28 16.40 14.12 7.93
CA GLY A 28 16.63 14.82 6.67
C GLY A 28 17.16 13.95 5.53
N THR A 29 17.41 12.66 5.76
CA THR A 29 17.81 11.72 4.70
C THR A 29 16.64 10.89 4.19
N LYS A 30 16.83 10.31 3.01
CA LYS A 30 15.89 9.38 2.38
C LYS A 30 16.54 8.01 2.25
N LYS A 31 15.80 6.97 2.64
CA LYS A 31 16.17 5.57 2.41
C LYS A 31 15.08 4.89 1.59
N SER A 32 15.46 4.22 0.51
CA SER A 32 14.53 3.53 -0.39
C SER A 32 14.69 2.01 -0.27
N GLN A 33 13.57 1.30 -0.32
CA GLN A 33 13.53 -0.16 -0.45
C GLN A 33 12.53 -0.56 -1.54
N ILE A 34 12.64 -1.79 -2.03
CA ILE A 34 11.82 -2.29 -3.14
C ILE A 34 10.98 -3.48 -2.66
N LEU A 35 9.68 -3.37 -2.87
CA LEU A 35 8.72 -4.48 -2.81
C LEU A 35 8.49 -5.00 -4.23
N ILE A 36 8.64 -6.31 -4.45
CA ILE A 36 8.48 -6.97 -5.74
C ILE A 36 7.15 -7.72 -5.70
N LEU A 37 6.23 -7.34 -6.58
CA LEU A 37 4.98 -8.05 -6.84
C LEU A 37 5.12 -8.83 -8.14
N GLU A 38 5.22 -10.15 -8.04
CA GLU A 38 5.46 -11.05 -9.16
C GLU A 38 4.19 -11.82 -9.53
N ASN A 39 3.85 -11.83 -10.82
CA ASN A 39 2.80 -12.68 -11.36
C ASN A 39 3.41 -14.01 -11.83
N LYS A 40 2.99 -15.10 -11.19
CA LYS A 40 3.39 -16.49 -11.49
C LYS A 40 2.30 -17.27 -12.20
N GLY A 41 1.27 -16.58 -12.66
CA GLY A 41 0.12 -17.15 -13.35
C GLY A 41 0.09 -16.78 -14.83
N MET A 42 -0.87 -17.39 -15.52
CA MET A 42 -1.10 -17.19 -16.95
C MET A 42 -1.98 -15.97 -17.27
N LEU A 43 -2.62 -15.37 -16.26
CA LEU A 43 -3.56 -14.27 -16.39
C LEU A 43 -2.91 -12.97 -15.90
N ALA A 44 -3.04 -11.90 -16.66
CA ALA A 44 -2.68 -10.57 -16.18
C ALA A 44 -3.62 -10.15 -15.05
N PHE A 45 -3.09 -9.47 -14.03
CA PHE A 45 -3.91 -8.90 -12.96
C PHE A 45 -3.61 -7.42 -12.77
N LYS A 46 -4.55 -6.73 -12.12
CA LYS A 46 -4.37 -5.35 -11.65
C LYS A 46 -4.14 -5.34 -10.15
N TYR A 47 -3.33 -4.39 -9.69
CA TYR A 47 -3.11 -4.17 -8.27
C TYR A 47 -3.39 -2.71 -7.88
N SER A 48 -3.77 -2.51 -6.62
CA SER A 48 -3.83 -1.19 -5.97
C SER A 48 -3.35 -1.28 -4.52
N ILE A 49 -2.59 -0.29 -4.07
CA ILE A 49 -2.03 -0.18 -2.73
C ILE A 49 -2.81 0.90 -1.98
N ARG A 50 -3.28 0.56 -0.78
CA ARG A 50 -4.06 1.46 0.08
C ARG A 50 -3.57 1.36 1.52
N GLN A 51 -3.89 2.37 2.32
CA GLN A 51 -3.72 2.30 3.78
C GLN A 51 -4.55 1.15 4.35
N ALA A 52 -3.96 0.35 5.22
CA ALA A 52 -4.71 -0.67 5.94
C ALA A 52 -5.73 -0.02 6.88
N PRO A 53 -6.96 -0.55 7.00
CA PRO A 53 -7.92 -0.06 7.97
C PRO A 53 -7.34 -0.24 9.38
N SER A 54 -7.38 0.81 10.19
CA SER A 54 -7.00 0.71 11.59
C SER A 54 -8.02 -0.18 12.31
N LEU A 55 -7.59 -1.35 12.78
CA LEU A 55 -8.37 -2.15 13.72
C LEU A 55 -8.35 -1.41 15.07
N GLN A 56 -9.16 -0.35 15.20
CA GLN A 56 -9.43 0.21 16.50
C GLN A 56 -10.22 -0.84 17.29
N SER A 57 -9.60 -1.34 18.36
CA SER A 57 -10.25 -2.07 19.43
C SER A 57 -11.58 -1.39 19.77
N ARG A 58 -12.68 -2.11 19.58
CA ARG A 58 -14.03 -1.64 19.91
C ARG A 58 -14.20 -1.76 21.43
N SER A 59 -13.81 -0.74 22.19
CA SER A 59 -14.23 -0.61 23.58
C SER A 59 -15.70 -0.14 23.63
N PRO A 60 -16.55 -0.75 24.47
CA PRO A 60 -17.93 -0.32 24.64
C PRO A 60 -18.02 0.72 25.77
N GLY A 61 -18.45 1.95 25.46
CA GLY A 61 -18.93 2.88 26.48
C GLY A 61 -18.59 4.35 26.27
N HIS A 62 -19.63 5.13 25.95
CA HIS A 62 -19.84 6.56 26.23
C HIS A 62 -18.85 7.64 25.76
N GLY A 63 -19.44 8.65 25.11
CA GLY A 63 -19.06 10.06 25.33
C GLY A 63 -18.65 10.82 24.08
N LEU A 64 -19.60 11.53 23.48
CA LEU A 64 -19.29 12.72 22.69
C LEU A 64 -18.58 13.72 23.62
N CYS A 65 -17.28 13.94 23.46
CA CYS A 65 -16.59 15.06 24.07
C CYS A 65 -15.69 15.75 23.04
N LEU A 66 -16.09 16.98 22.69
CA LEU A 66 -15.36 17.97 21.92
C LEU A 66 -14.08 18.37 22.67
N ALA A 67 -12.93 18.40 21.97
CA ALA A 67 -11.74 19.12 22.42
C ALA A 67 -11.29 20.10 21.32
N ARG A 68 -11.39 21.40 21.65
CA ARG A 68 -10.82 22.53 20.91
C ARG A 68 -9.29 22.48 21.01
N GLY A 69 -8.60 22.74 19.89
CA GLY A 69 -7.20 23.18 19.91
C GLY A 69 -6.31 22.66 18.79
N VAL A 70 -6.46 23.22 17.57
CA VAL A 70 -5.41 23.59 16.59
C VAL A 70 -4.23 22.60 16.47
N HIS A 71 -4.12 21.79 15.41
CA HIS A 71 -3.75 22.24 14.07
C HIS A 71 -4.39 21.32 13.01
N VAL A 72 -5.44 21.81 12.34
CA VAL A 72 -6.00 21.15 11.17
C VAL A 72 -5.13 21.52 9.98
N THR A 73 -4.26 20.62 9.53
CA THR A 73 -3.98 20.53 8.09
C THR A 73 -4.87 19.42 7.55
N ALA A 74 -5.96 19.87 6.96
CA ALA A 74 -7.00 19.12 6.28
C ALA A 74 -6.56 17.73 5.80
N VAL A 75 -7.08 16.69 6.46
CA VAL A 75 -7.35 15.42 5.80
C VAL A 75 -8.44 15.72 4.78
N ARG A 76 -8.00 16.15 3.59
CA ARG A 76 -8.87 16.27 2.44
C ARG A 76 -9.39 14.86 2.20
N HIS A 77 -10.70 14.67 2.36
CA HIS A 77 -11.40 13.59 1.67
C HIS A 77 -11.02 13.75 0.19
N GLN A 78 -10.00 13.03 -0.23
CA GLN A 78 -9.65 12.92 -1.63
C GLN A 78 -10.90 12.31 -2.28
N PRO A 79 -11.52 12.98 -3.25
CA PRO A 79 -12.63 12.37 -3.97
C PRO A 79 -12.14 11.04 -4.52
N LEU A 80 -12.98 10.00 -4.52
CA LEU A 80 -12.68 8.65 -5.01
C LEU A 80 -11.96 8.62 -6.38
N LEU A 81 -12.09 9.69 -7.16
CA LEU A 81 -11.42 9.93 -8.44
C LEU A 81 -9.89 10.16 -8.33
N ALA A 82 -9.38 10.67 -7.21
CA ALA A 82 -7.95 10.95 -7.04
C ALA A 82 -7.13 9.71 -6.64
N LEU A 83 -7.76 8.65 -6.11
CA LEU A 83 -7.10 7.37 -5.85
C LEU A 83 -6.66 6.67 -7.14
N PHE A 84 -7.36 6.91 -8.26
CA PHE A 84 -7.05 6.31 -9.56
C PHE A 84 -5.89 6.98 -10.31
N LEU A 85 -5.46 8.18 -9.89
CA LEU A 85 -4.35 8.94 -10.50
C LEU A 85 -3.11 9.03 -9.61
N GLN A 86 -3.13 8.46 -8.41
CA GLN A 86 -2.00 8.52 -7.48
C GLN A 86 -0.88 7.59 -7.94
N ALA A 87 0.11 8.15 -8.62
CA ALA A 87 1.39 7.48 -8.86
C ALA A 87 2.09 7.10 -7.53
N ALA A 88 1.80 7.81 -6.45
CA ALA A 88 2.37 7.57 -5.13
C ALA A 88 1.36 7.78 -3.98
N LEU A 89 1.55 7.04 -2.89
CA LEU A 89 0.77 7.06 -1.65
C LEU A 89 1.73 7.38 -0.51
N THR A 90 1.47 8.46 0.23
CA THR A 90 2.29 8.86 1.39
C THR A 90 1.53 8.63 2.69
N LEU A 91 2.13 7.86 3.60
CA LEU A 91 1.66 7.61 4.96
C LEU A 91 2.79 7.94 5.94
N GLY A 92 2.58 8.96 6.79
CA GLY A 92 3.61 9.44 7.70
C GLY A 92 4.90 9.80 6.95
N MET A 93 5.97 9.07 7.23
CA MET A 93 7.30 9.26 6.61
C MET A 93 7.49 8.45 5.32
N PHE A 94 6.58 7.54 5.01
CA PHE A 94 6.73 6.55 3.97
C PHE A 94 5.96 6.96 2.73
N THR A 95 6.61 6.91 1.57
CA THR A 95 5.97 7.11 0.26
C THR A 95 6.14 5.85 -0.58
N VAL A 96 5.03 5.31 -1.09
CA VAL A 96 5.01 4.09 -1.91
C VAL A 96 4.67 4.46 -3.34
N SER A 97 5.34 3.86 -4.33
CA SER A 97 5.04 4.05 -5.76
C SER A 97 5.59 2.91 -6.62
N PRO A 98 4.95 2.49 -7.73
CA PRO A 98 3.61 2.88 -8.13
C PRO A 98 2.54 2.23 -7.25
N CYS A 99 1.50 3.00 -6.89
CA CYS A 99 0.42 2.50 -6.03
C CYS A 99 -0.64 1.68 -6.75
N SER A 100 -0.65 1.69 -8.07
CA SER A 100 -1.56 0.85 -8.84
C SER A 100 -0.96 0.56 -10.21
N GLY A 101 -1.36 -0.54 -10.80
CA GLY A 101 -0.87 -0.93 -12.12
C GLY A 101 -1.42 -2.28 -12.55
N SER A 102 -0.91 -2.77 -13.68
CA SER A 102 -1.18 -4.11 -14.18
C SER A 102 0.11 -4.90 -14.25
N VAL A 103 0.07 -6.19 -13.90
CA VAL A 103 1.21 -7.10 -13.97
C VAL A 103 0.89 -8.19 -14.98
N ALA A 104 1.68 -8.25 -16.05
CA ALA A 104 1.54 -9.24 -17.10
C ALA A 104 1.85 -10.66 -16.57
N PRO A 105 1.38 -11.73 -17.26
CA PRO A 105 1.76 -13.09 -16.93
C PRO A 105 3.28 -13.25 -16.87
N TRP A 106 3.76 -13.98 -15.87
CA TRP A 106 5.19 -14.27 -15.69
C TRP A 106 6.10 -13.04 -15.55
N SER A 107 5.54 -11.88 -15.21
CA SER A 107 6.29 -10.64 -15.02
C SER A 107 6.29 -10.18 -13.56
N GLN A 108 7.12 -9.19 -13.26
CA GLN A 108 7.21 -8.59 -11.94
C GLN A 108 7.06 -7.07 -12.00
N GLN A 109 6.43 -6.51 -10.97
CA GLN A 109 6.32 -5.09 -10.72
C GLN A 109 7.17 -4.73 -9.51
N LYS A 110 8.11 -3.80 -9.69
CA LYS A 110 8.88 -3.20 -8.61
C LYS A 110 8.10 -2.00 -8.05
N ILE A 111 7.88 -2.00 -6.75
CA ILE A 111 7.20 -0.96 -5.99
C ILE A 111 8.23 -0.40 -5.03
N THR A 112 8.59 0.87 -5.20
CA THR A 112 9.51 1.59 -4.32
C THR A 112 8.77 2.07 -3.08
N VAL A 113 9.37 1.83 -1.92
CA VAL A 113 8.96 2.40 -0.64
C VAL A 113 10.09 3.30 -0.15
N ASP A 114 9.81 4.59 -0.06
CA ASP A 114 10.72 5.63 0.36
C ASP A 114 10.43 6.06 1.80
N CYS A 115 11.39 5.90 2.70
CA CYS A 115 11.36 6.49 4.03
C CYS A 115 12.06 7.85 3.98
N ASN A 116 11.30 8.94 4.15
CA ASN A 116 11.80 10.30 4.25
C ASN A 116 11.89 10.69 5.74
N ALA A 117 13.07 10.59 6.34
CA ALA A 117 13.24 10.78 7.77
C ALA A 117 13.04 12.25 8.18
N GLY A 118 12.08 12.50 9.06
CA GLY A 118 11.67 13.83 9.55
C GLY A 118 11.78 13.89 11.07
N PRO A 119 10.67 13.99 11.86
CA PRO A 119 10.80 14.02 13.32
C PRO A 119 11.35 12.71 13.90
N GLU A 120 12.12 12.85 14.97
CA GLU A 120 12.68 11.72 15.73
C GLU A 120 11.55 10.88 16.32
N GLY A 121 11.71 9.56 16.25
CA GLY A 121 10.72 8.63 16.78
C GLY A 121 10.73 7.30 16.04
N LYS A 122 9.88 6.39 16.51
CA LYS A 122 9.58 5.14 15.81
C LYS A 122 8.33 5.33 14.97
N TRP A 123 8.43 5.02 13.68
CA TRP A 123 7.33 5.13 12.73
C TRP A 123 7.03 3.75 12.17
N LYS A 124 5.75 3.35 12.19
CA LYS A 124 5.28 2.07 11.65
C LYS A 124 3.94 2.31 10.97
N GLU A 125 3.83 1.89 9.73
CA GLU A 125 2.62 2.00 8.93
C GLU A 125 2.28 0.65 8.30
N GLN A 126 0.99 0.42 8.06
CA GLN A 126 0.49 -0.82 7.46
C GLN A 126 -0.28 -0.51 6.18
N LEU A 127 0.00 -1.29 5.14
CA LEU A 127 -0.59 -1.14 3.81
C LEU A 127 -1.28 -2.44 3.41
N CYS A 128 -2.30 -2.31 2.56
CA CYS A 128 -2.97 -3.41 1.89
C CYS A 128 -2.68 -3.34 0.39
N ILE A 129 -2.39 -4.49 -0.22
CA ILE A 129 -2.29 -4.63 -1.68
C ILE A 129 -3.51 -5.44 -2.13
N ASP A 130 -4.41 -4.79 -2.86
CA ASP A 130 -5.57 -5.43 -3.45
C ASP A 130 -5.24 -5.93 -4.85
N ILE A 131 -5.60 -7.19 -5.13
CA ILE A 131 -5.46 -7.82 -6.44
C ILE A 131 -6.84 -7.98 -7.07
N SER A 132 -7.00 -7.47 -8.29
CA SER A 132 -8.26 -7.48 -9.06
C SER A 132 -8.03 -7.95 -10.51
N GLY A 133 -9.11 -8.35 -11.19
CA GLY A 133 -9.03 -9.00 -12.52
C GLY A 133 -8.64 -10.48 -12.45
N ARG A 134 -9.03 -11.13 -11.35
CA ARG A 134 -8.88 -12.58 -11.08
C ARG A 134 -9.98 -13.39 -11.77
#